data_AF-A0A7C4Y4W5-F1
#
_entry.id   AF-A0A7C4Y4W5-F1
#
_cell.length_a   1.000
_cell.length_b   1.000
_cell.length_c   1.000
_cell.angle_alpha   90.00
_cell.angle_beta   90.00
_cell.angle_gamma   90.00
#
_symmetry.space_group_name_H-M   'P 1'
#
loop_
_entity.id
_entity.type
_entity.pdbx_description
1 polymer ?
#
loop_
_entity_poly.entity_id
_entity_poly.type
_entity_poly.pdbx_seq_one_letter_code
_entity_poly.pdbx_strand_id
1 'polypeptide(L)'
;MKLPKRINLLLKFRNVTFFAMISATQTLEGVTSKVSEDNHGGKHIILLDLEPKVNPSLEKVIDALRKVQLAYSLGDFWLTSDAEGSYRAWCFSTRPWTTYLRIMLDLIDYGVLDYNFFFWSIKRGEATLRTSNKHGRPPQQVVAYLKGCEETSIPQKLTRVLYDTGLEKRGLVLRFPFKRA
;
A
#
# COMPACT_ATOMS: atom_id res chain seq x y z
N MET A 1 -11.26 6.84 -28.70
CA MET A 1 -12.51 6.66 -27.91
C MET A 1 -12.21 7.02 -26.46
N LYS A 2 -12.86 8.03 -25.86
CA LYS A 2 -12.62 8.35 -24.44
C LYS A 2 -13.26 7.26 -23.59
N LEU A 3 -12.48 6.59 -22.74
CA LEU A 3 -13.00 5.64 -21.76
C LEU A 3 -14.07 6.33 -20.89
N PRO A 4 -15.16 5.64 -20.50
CA PRO A 4 -16.17 6.23 -19.66
C PRO A 4 -15.55 6.65 -18.32
N LYS A 5 -15.83 7.88 -17.90
CA LYS A 5 -15.51 8.36 -16.55
C LYS A 5 -16.12 7.41 -15.53
N ARG A 6 -15.45 7.20 -14.40
CA ARG A 6 -15.99 6.42 -13.28
C ARG A 6 -17.35 6.98 -12.87
N ILE A 7 -18.35 6.12 -12.77
CA ILE A 7 -19.70 6.46 -12.32
C ILE A 7 -19.95 5.68 -11.04
N ASN A 8 -20.27 6.40 -9.97
CA ASN A 8 -20.68 5.85 -8.69
C ASN A 8 -22.18 6.16 -8.52
N LEU A 9 -23.03 5.13 -8.55
CA LEU A 9 -24.44 5.22 -8.22
C LEU A 9 -24.63 4.92 -6.73
N LEU A 10 -25.17 5.88 -5.98
CA LEU A 10 -25.48 5.72 -4.57
C LEU A 10 -26.96 6.00 -4.32
N LEU A 11 -27.72 4.95 -4.02
CA LEU A 11 -29.14 5.05 -3.66
C LEU A 11 -29.27 4.83 -2.15
N LYS A 12 -29.88 5.80 -1.46
CA LYS A 12 -30.14 5.70 -0.02
C LYS A 12 -31.64 5.55 0.22
N PHE A 13 -32.03 4.37 0.69
CA PHE A 13 -33.33 4.09 1.28
C PHE A 13 -33.18 4.09 2.80
N ARG A 14 -34.23 4.41 3.55
CA ARG A 14 -34.21 4.63 5.03
C ARG A 14 -33.09 3.89 5.78
N ASN A 15 -33.08 2.55 5.71
CA ASN A 15 -32.10 1.69 6.38
C ASN A 15 -31.21 0.90 5.40
N VAL A 16 -31.26 1.18 4.09
CA VAL A 16 -30.55 0.42 3.06
C VAL A 16 -29.81 1.38 2.14
N THR A 17 -28.51 1.18 1.97
CA THR A 17 -27.71 1.89 0.98
C THR A 17 -27.32 0.93 -0.13
N PHE A 18 -27.80 1.18 -1.35
CA PHE A 18 -27.33 0.49 -2.54
C PHE A 18 -26.22 1.30 -3.19
N PHE A 19 -25.13 0.61 -3.53
CA PHE A 19 -23.98 1.20 -4.19
C PHE A 19 -23.60 0.36 -5.41
N ALA A 20 -23.51 1.00 -6.57
CA ALA A 20 -22.94 0.42 -7.78
C ALA A 20 -21.85 1.32 -8.35
N MET A 21 -20.76 0.73 -8.85
CA MET A 21 -19.65 1.44 -9.47
C MET A 21 -19.35 0.86 -10.84
N ILE A 22 -19.25 1.72 -11.85
CA ILE A 22 -18.68 1.40 -13.15
C ILE A 22 -17.43 2.26 -13.31
N SER A 23 -16.30 1.63 -13.61
CA SER A 23 -15.02 2.34 -13.80
C SER A 23 -14.21 1.63 -14.88
N ALA A 24 -13.53 2.41 -15.71
CA ALA A 24 -12.42 1.87 -16.47
C ALA A 24 -11.33 1.42 -15.49
N THR A 25 -10.75 0.25 -15.75
CA THR A 25 -9.70 -0.36 -14.92
C THR A 25 -8.38 -0.39 -15.67
N GLN A 26 -7.31 -0.64 -14.92
CA GLN A 26 -6.00 -0.99 -15.43
C GLN A 26 -5.48 -2.15 -14.60
N THR A 27 -4.78 -3.07 -15.24
CA THR A 27 -4.03 -4.12 -14.55
C THR A 27 -2.70 -3.56 -14.10
N LEU A 28 -2.37 -3.79 -12.84
CA LEU A 28 -1.11 -3.41 -12.22
C LEU A 28 -0.36 -4.65 -11.76
N GLU A 29 0.96 -4.57 -11.84
CA GLU A 29 1.89 -5.49 -11.22
C GLU A 29 2.26 -5.04 -9.81
N GLY A 30 2.35 -5.99 -8.89
CA GLY A 30 2.90 -5.82 -7.55
C GLY A 30 3.71 -7.02 -7.09
N VAL A 31 4.41 -6.84 -5.98
CA VAL A 31 5.16 -7.87 -5.26
C VAL A 31 4.50 -8.10 -3.91
N THR A 32 4.33 -9.37 -3.54
CA THR A 32 3.83 -9.73 -2.21
C THR A 32 4.96 -9.88 -1.22
N SER A 33 4.66 -9.62 0.05
CA SER A 33 5.61 -9.82 1.14
C SER A 33 5.93 -11.28 1.45
N LYS A 34 5.12 -12.26 1.05
CA LYS A 34 5.38 -13.68 1.34
C LYS A 34 6.63 -14.17 0.63
N VAL A 35 7.50 -14.82 1.38
CA VAL A 35 8.65 -15.55 0.84
C VAL A 35 8.21 -16.99 0.58
N SER A 36 8.24 -17.42 -0.69
CA SER A 36 7.67 -18.69 -1.14
C SER A 36 8.45 -19.94 -0.71
N GLU A 37 9.65 -19.78 -0.17
CA GLU A 37 10.57 -20.89 0.11
C GLU A 37 10.48 -21.42 1.55
N ASP A 38 9.70 -20.78 2.44
CA ASP A 38 9.64 -21.17 3.85
C ASP A 38 8.48 -22.16 4.12
N ASN A 39 8.80 -23.46 4.18
CA ASN A 39 7.86 -24.56 4.49
C ASN A 39 7.35 -24.56 5.95
N HIS A 40 7.77 -23.58 6.76
CA HIS A 40 7.43 -23.48 8.19
C HIS A 40 6.95 -22.06 8.54
N GLY A 41 5.64 -21.84 8.50
CA GLY A 41 5.00 -20.72 9.20
C GLY A 41 5.04 -19.34 8.52
N GLY A 42 5.53 -19.24 7.28
CA GLY A 42 5.39 -18.06 6.41
C GLY A 42 6.10 -16.81 6.94
N LYS A 43 7.37 -16.61 6.57
CA LYS A 43 8.05 -15.34 6.76
C LYS A 43 7.68 -14.33 5.68
N HIS A 44 7.79 -13.07 6.05
CA HIS A 44 7.48 -11.95 5.18
C HIS A 44 8.65 -10.98 5.10
N ILE A 45 8.96 -10.52 3.89
CA ILE A 45 9.78 -9.32 3.71
C ILE A 45 8.96 -8.07 4.06
N ILE A 46 9.64 -7.00 4.47
CA ILE A 46 9.00 -5.77 4.91
C ILE A 46 8.76 -4.85 3.70
N LEU A 47 7.50 -4.82 3.24
CA LEU A 47 7.01 -3.94 2.20
C LEU A 47 6.01 -2.94 2.78
N LEU A 48 6.14 -1.65 2.50
CA LEU A 48 5.28 -0.63 3.14
C LEU A 48 4.80 0.39 2.11
N ASP A 49 3.49 0.66 2.07
CA ASP A 49 2.90 1.80 1.35
C ASP A 49 2.58 2.90 2.39
N LEU A 50 3.27 4.02 2.26
CA LEU A 50 3.33 5.08 3.26
C LEU A 50 2.69 6.35 2.70
N GLU A 51 1.68 6.86 3.40
CA GLU A 51 0.92 8.06 3.05
C GLU A 51 0.79 8.96 4.30
N PRO A 52 1.83 9.76 4.61
CA PRO A 52 1.83 10.61 5.80
C PRO A 52 0.71 11.67 5.71
N LYS A 53 -0.29 11.56 6.60
CA LYS A 53 -1.51 12.41 6.55
C LYS A 53 -1.31 13.82 7.08
N VAL A 54 -0.40 14.00 8.03
CA VAL A 54 -0.16 15.26 8.74
C VAL A 54 1.28 15.70 8.47
N ASN A 55 1.42 16.85 7.81
CA ASN A 55 2.69 17.38 7.31
C ASN A 55 3.41 16.35 6.41
N PRO A 56 2.96 16.15 5.16
CA PRO A 56 3.49 15.13 4.27
C PRO A 56 4.94 15.45 3.92
N SER A 57 5.85 14.90 4.72
CA SER A 57 7.28 15.16 4.64
C SER A 57 8.03 13.84 4.61
N LEU A 58 9.04 13.78 3.74
CA LEU A 58 9.93 12.64 3.63
C LEU A 58 10.68 12.40 4.95
N GLU A 59 11.02 13.46 5.67
CA GLU A 59 11.72 13.43 6.95
C GLU A 59 10.91 12.66 8.00
N LYS A 60 9.60 12.91 8.10
CA LYS A 60 8.72 12.18 9.02
C LYS A 60 8.71 10.68 8.71
N VAL A 61 8.67 10.33 7.43
CA VAL A 61 8.72 8.94 6.98
C VAL A 61 10.06 8.30 7.35
N ILE A 62 11.18 8.99 7.10
CA ILE A 62 12.52 8.52 7.45
C ILE A 62 12.66 8.29 8.95
N ASP A 63 12.20 9.23 9.79
CA ASP A 63 12.28 9.12 11.25
C ASP A 63 11.45 7.94 11.77
N ALA A 64 10.24 7.75 11.23
CA ALA A 64 9.39 6.61 11.58
C ALA A 64 10.05 5.27 11.18
N LEU A 65 10.62 5.19 9.97
CA LEU A 65 11.33 4.01 9.50
C LEU A 65 12.57 3.70 10.35
N ARG A 66 13.36 4.72 10.75
CA ARG A 66 14.51 4.54 11.63
C ARG A 66 14.12 3.96 13.00
N LYS A 67 13.00 4.41 13.57
CA LYS A 67 12.49 3.90 14.85
C LYS A 67 12.15 2.42 14.76
N VAL A 68 11.39 2.00 13.74
CA VAL A 68 11.06 0.58 13.57
C VAL A 68 12.28 -0.24 13.15
N GLN A 69 13.20 0.33 12.37
CA GLN A 69 14.44 -0.36 11.99
C GLN A 69 15.27 -0.70 13.22
N LEU A 70 15.41 0.24 14.18
CA LEU A 70 16.08 0.00 15.45
C LEU A 70 15.30 -1.01 16.33
N ALA A 71 13.99 -0.80 16.49
CA ALA A 71 13.16 -1.61 17.39
C ALA A 71 13.05 -3.09 16.97
N TYR A 72 13.09 -3.37 15.67
CA TYR A 72 12.91 -4.72 15.11
C TYR A 72 14.18 -5.26 14.42
N SER A 73 15.32 -4.56 14.62
CA SER A 73 16.63 -4.88 14.03
C SER A 73 16.55 -5.12 12.53
N LEU A 74 15.87 -4.25 11.79
CA LEU A 74 15.67 -4.41 10.35
C LEU A 74 16.92 -3.98 9.57
N GLY A 75 17.05 -4.54 8.37
CA GLY A 75 18.05 -4.18 7.39
C GLY A 75 17.72 -2.88 6.66
N ASP A 76 18.34 -2.74 5.50
CA ASP A 76 18.24 -1.54 4.69
C ASP A 76 16.80 -1.25 4.23
N PHE A 77 16.45 0.03 4.15
CA PHE A 77 15.26 0.49 3.44
C PHE A 77 15.62 1.27 2.17
N TRP A 78 15.03 0.88 1.04
CA TRP A 78 14.95 1.69 -0.16
C TRP A 78 13.57 2.34 -0.24
N LEU A 79 13.55 3.68 -0.25
CA LEU A 79 12.31 4.44 -0.41
C LEU A 79 12.19 4.90 -1.85
N THR A 80 11.05 4.59 -2.43
CA THR A 80 10.63 5.12 -3.72
C THR A 80 9.41 6.03 -3.52
N SER A 81 9.26 7.04 -4.36
CA SER A 81 8.09 7.93 -4.36
C SER A 81 7.53 8.09 -5.76
N ASP A 82 6.22 8.33 -5.83
CA ASP A 82 5.58 8.82 -7.06
C ASP A 82 5.33 10.34 -6.99
N ALA A 83 4.89 10.91 -8.11
CA ALA A 83 4.60 12.34 -8.21
C ALA A 83 3.48 12.83 -7.27
N GLU A 84 2.72 11.92 -6.63
CA GLU A 84 1.67 12.28 -5.67
C GLU A 84 2.19 12.37 -4.22
N GLY A 85 3.48 12.17 -3.98
CA GLY A 85 4.06 12.27 -2.64
C GLY A 85 3.73 11.08 -1.73
N SER A 86 3.41 9.93 -2.33
CA SER A 86 3.24 8.66 -1.60
C SER A 86 4.50 7.82 -1.71
N TYR A 87 4.93 7.22 -0.60
CA TYR A 87 6.21 6.53 -0.51
C TYR A 87 6.02 5.01 -0.43
N ARG A 88 6.94 4.27 -1.04
CA ARG A 88 7.04 2.82 -0.94
C ARG A 88 8.38 2.46 -0.36
N ALA A 89 8.38 1.80 0.78
CA ALA A 89 9.60 1.34 1.43
C ALA A 89 9.79 -0.17 1.20
N TRP A 90 10.99 -0.52 0.76
CA TRP A 90 11.44 -1.89 0.50
C TRP A 90 12.53 -2.25 1.51
N CYS A 91 12.28 -3.27 2.34
CA CYS A 91 13.29 -3.86 3.21
C CYS A 91 13.21 -5.39 3.14
N PHE A 92 14.35 -6.03 2.89
CA PHE A 92 14.43 -7.47 2.66
C PHE A 92 14.66 -8.29 3.95
N SER A 93 14.67 -7.65 5.13
CA SER A 93 14.57 -8.40 6.39
C SER A 93 13.31 -9.25 6.36
N THR A 94 13.45 -10.51 6.75
CA THR A 94 12.32 -11.42 6.87
C THR A 94 11.87 -11.49 8.32
N ARG A 95 10.56 -11.37 8.55
CA ARG A 95 9.96 -11.48 9.89
C ARG A 95 8.73 -12.38 9.86
N PRO A 96 8.42 -13.07 10.97
CA PRO A 96 7.13 -13.74 11.12
C PRO A 96 5.98 -12.74 10.90
N TRP A 97 4.85 -13.23 10.35
CA TRP A 97 3.70 -12.37 10.05
C TRP A 97 3.25 -11.52 11.25
N THR A 98 3.25 -12.10 12.45
CA THR A 98 2.89 -11.41 13.70
C THR A 98 3.80 -10.21 13.99
N THR A 99 5.11 -10.36 13.80
CA THR A 99 6.08 -9.26 13.95
C THR A 99 5.90 -8.20 12.87
N TYR A 100 5.62 -8.61 11.63
CA TYR A 100 5.36 -7.67 10.55
C TYR A 100 4.08 -6.85 10.80
N LEU A 101 3.01 -7.46 11.31
CA LEU A 101 1.82 -6.73 11.73
C LEU A 101 2.12 -5.70 12.82
N ARG A 102 2.99 -6.02 13.79
CA ARG A 102 3.43 -5.08 14.83
C ARG A 102 4.19 -3.88 14.24
N ILE A 103 5.13 -4.13 13.31
CA ILE A 103 5.83 -3.07 12.58
C ILE A 103 4.84 -2.12 11.89
N MET A 104 3.81 -2.67 11.23
CA MET A 104 2.80 -1.86 10.58
C MET A 104 1.96 -1.04 11.57
N LEU A 105 1.61 -1.61 12.74
CA LEU A 105 0.90 -0.88 13.79
C LEU A 105 1.71 0.30 14.32
N ASP A 106 3.00 0.11 14.59
CA ASP A 106 3.87 1.20 15.05
C ASP A 106 3.94 2.34 14.01
N LEU A 107 3.97 2.01 12.71
CA LEU A 107 3.94 2.99 11.64
C LEU A 107 2.58 3.70 11.48
N ILE A 108 1.47 3.05 11.86
CA ILE A 108 0.16 3.69 11.99
C ILE A 108 0.18 4.69 13.14
N ASP A 109 0.75 4.30 14.30
CA ASP A 109 0.86 5.16 15.48
C ASP A 109 1.77 6.38 15.21
N TYR A 110 2.82 6.20 14.40
CA TYR A 110 3.65 7.30 13.89
C TYR A 110 2.96 8.13 12.79
N GLY A 111 1.80 7.69 12.32
CA GLY A 111 0.96 8.42 11.36
C GLY A 111 1.56 8.49 9.96
N VAL A 112 2.25 7.44 9.52
CA VAL A 112 2.90 7.36 8.20
C VAL A 112 2.39 6.22 7.32
N LEU A 113 1.84 5.13 7.89
CA LEU A 113 1.32 4.02 7.09
C LEU A 113 -0.07 4.33 6.51
N ASP A 114 -0.31 3.94 5.25
CA ASP A 114 -1.67 3.92 4.71
C ASP A 114 -2.52 2.86 5.43
N TYR A 115 -3.62 3.29 6.04
CA TYR A 115 -4.54 2.41 6.73
C TYR A 115 -5.22 1.40 5.80
N ASN A 116 -5.48 1.77 4.53
CA ASN A 116 -6.06 0.83 3.57
C ASN A 116 -5.05 -0.28 3.24
N PHE A 117 -3.78 0.09 3.07
CA PHE A 117 -2.71 -0.87 2.91
C PHE A 117 -2.66 -1.88 4.06
N PHE A 118 -2.70 -1.41 5.31
CA PHE A 118 -2.75 -2.29 6.49
C PHE A 118 -3.98 -3.20 6.49
N PHE A 119 -5.17 -2.64 6.28
CA PHE A 119 -6.44 -3.38 6.24
C PHE A 119 -6.40 -4.51 5.21
N TRP A 120 -5.99 -4.20 3.98
CA TRP A 120 -5.90 -5.20 2.92
C TRP A 120 -4.80 -6.23 3.17
N SER A 121 -3.70 -5.82 3.81
CA SER A 121 -2.61 -6.73 4.18
C SER A 121 -3.08 -7.79 5.18
N ILE A 122 -3.83 -7.40 6.21
CA ILE A 122 -4.46 -8.35 7.15
C ILE A 122 -5.45 -9.26 6.43
N LYS A 123 -6.35 -8.68 5.62
CA LYS A 123 -7.39 -9.46 4.94
C LYS A 123 -6.84 -10.55 4.01
N ARG A 124 -5.68 -10.31 3.40
CA ARG A 124 -5.02 -11.26 2.49
C ARG A 124 -3.99 -12.16 3.19
N GLY A 125 -3.63 -11.85 4.43
CA GLY A 125 -2.52 -12.50 5.13
C GLY A 125 -1.17 -12.24 4.46
N GLU A 126 -1.04 -11.14 3.72
CA GLU A 126 0.19 -10.68 3.08
C GLU A 126 0.03 -9.23 2.62
N ALA A 127 1.10 -8.45 2.71
CA ALA A 127 1.18 -7.15 2.07
C ALA A 127 1.51 -7.28 0.57
N THR A 128 1.00 -6.35 -0.24
CA THR A 128 1.29 -6.25 -1.67
C THR A 128 1.72 -4.83 -2.02
N LEU A 129 2.92 -4.66 -2.56
CA LEU A 129 3.45 -3.37 -2.96
C LEU A 129 3.50 -3.26 -4.49
N ARG A 130 2.98 -2.16 -5.04
CA ARG A 130 2.95 -1.92 -6.49
C ARG A 130 4.35 -1.63 -7.03
N THR A 131 4.74 -2.32 -8.09
CA THR A 131 6.00 -2.04 -8.83
C THR A 131 5.75 -1.26 -10.11
N SER A 132 4.63 -1.55 -10.78
CA SER A 132 4.21 -0.85 -11.99
C SER A 132 3.70 0.56 -11.73
N ASN A 133 3.71 1.42 -12.75
CA ASN A 133 3.12 2.76 -12.66
C ASN A 133 1.66 2.72 -13.07
N LYS A 134 0.84 3.58 -12.45
CA LYS A 134 -0.50 3.83 -12.97
C LYS A 134 -0.40 4.55 -14.32
N HIS A 135 -1.35 4.27 -15.20
CA HIS A 135 -1.44 4.86 -16.53
C HIS A 135 -1.28 6.38 -16.52
N GLY A 136 -0.41 6.89 -17.39
CA GLY A 136 -0.12 8.31 -17.52
C GLY A 136 0.69 8.94 -16.38
N ARG A 137 1.24 8.14 -15.45
CA ARG A 137 2.11 8.64 -14.38
C ARG A 137 3.59 8.42 -14.69
N PRO A 138 4.47 9.34 -14.27
CA PRO A 138 5.91 9.14 -14.38
C PRO A 138 6.35 7.93 -13.53
N PRO A 139 7.51 7.33 -13.85
CA PRO A 139 8.10 6.28 -13.03
C PRO A 139 8.33 6.69 -11.59
N GLN A 140 8.14 5.75 -10.67
CA GLN A 140 8.58 5.89 -9.29
C GLN A 140 10.09 6.12 -9.25
N GLN A 141 10.54 7.02 -8.38
CA GLN A 141 11.95 7.36 -8.22
C GLN A 141 12.42 7.00 -6.82
N VAL A 142 13.67 6.55 -6.69
CA VAL A 142 14.30 6.40 -5.36
C VAL A 142 14.53 7.79 -4.78
N VAL A 143 14.01 8.02 -3.58
CA VAL A 143 14.09 9.33 -2.89
C VAL A 143 14.93 9.28 -1.61
N ALA A 144 15.13 8.08 -1.03
CA ALA A 144 16.00 7.90 0.12
C ALA A 144 16.49 6.46 0.22
N TYR A 145 17.65 6.31 0.85
CA TYR A 145 18.21 5.03 1.30
C TYR A 145 18.56 5.15 2.77
N LEU A 146 18.10 4.19 3.58
CA LEU A 146 18.38 4.14 5.00
C LEU A 146 19.15 2.85 5.26
N LYS A 147 20.38 2.98 5.75
CA LYS A 147 21.21 1.84 6.10
C LYS A 147 20.68 1.16 7.36
N GLY A 148 20.54 -0.16 7.27
CA GLY A 148 20.07 -1.14 8.23
C GLY A 148 20.98 -1.37 9.43
N CYS A 149 20.46 -2.11 10.41
CA CYS A 149 21.26 -2.71 11.49
C CYS A 149 21.66 -4.15 11.18
N GLU A 150 20.97 -4.80 10.25
CA GLU A 150 21.17 -6.19 9.82
C GLU A 150 21.55 -6.21 8.34
N GLU A 151 22.49 -7.07 7.96
CA GLU A 151 22.78 -7.33 6.55
C GLU A 151 21.68 -8.23 5.98
N THR A 152 20.99 -7.76 4.94
CA THR A 152 19.88 -8.49 4.32
C THR A 152 20.16 -8.76 2.85
N SER A 153 20.02 -10.01 2.43
CA SER A 153 20.07 -10.36 1.02
C SER A 153 18.70 -10.19 0.38
N ILE A 154 18.68 -9.72 -0.87
CA ILE A 154 17.47 -9.72 -1.69
C ILE A 154 17.11 -11.19 -1.97
N PRO A 155 15.87 -11.63 -1.70
CA PRO A 155 15.43 -12.98 -2.03
C PRO A 155 15.60 -13.26 -3.52
N GLN A 156 16.04 -14.47 -3.87
CA GLN A 156 16.21 -14.88 -5.27
C GLN A 156 14.90 -14.86 -6.05
N LYS A 157 13.79 -15.11 -5.36
CA LYS A 157 12.45 -15.12 -5.93
C LYS A 157 11.51 -14.28 -5.09
N LEU A 158 10.77 -13.40 -5.77
CA LEU A 158 9.70 -12.61 -5.21
C LEU A 158 8.39 -13.04 -5.86
N THR A 159 7.35 -13.24 -5.06
CA THR A 159 6.02 -13.56 -5.55
C THR A 159 5.41 -12.31 -6.18
N ARG A 160 5.14 -12.37 -7.49
CA ARG A 160 4.50 -11.30 -8.24
C ARG A 160 3.01 -11.54 -8.33
N VAL A 161 2.23 -10.47 -8.32
CA VAL A 161 0.77 -10.52 -8.48
C VAL A 161 0.32 -9.47 -9.49
N LEU A 162 -0.69 -9.86 -10.27
CA LEU A 162 -1.44 -8.96 -11.13
C LEU A 162 -2.77 -8.64 -10.46
N TYR A 163 -3.15 -7.38 -10.42
CA TYR A 163 -4.44 -6.96 -9.87
C TYR A 163 -4.97 -5.73 -10.59
N ASP A 164 -6.29 -5.65 -10.71
CA ASP A 164 -6.95 -4.52 -11.35
C ASP A 164 -7.21 -3.38 -10.36
N THR A 165 -7.03 -2.16 -10.83
CA THR A 165 -7.44 -0.94 -10.11
C THR A 165 -8.18 0.00 -11.04
N GLY A 166 -9.04 0.85 -10.48
CA GLY A 166 -9.69 1.91 -11.26
C GLY A 166 -8.65 2.90 -11.82
N LEU A 167 -8.83 3.31 -13.08
CA LEU A 167 -8.05 4.40 -13.67
C LEU A 167 -8.31 5.73 -12.94
N GLU A 168 -9.55 5.96 -12.50
CA GLU A 168 -9.98 7.20 -11.88
C GLU A 168 -10.24 7.05 -10.38
N LYS A 169 -9.52 7.83 -9.57
CA LYS A 169 -9.74 7.92 -8.11
C LYS A 169 -11.12 8.52 -7.78
N ARG A 170 -11.61 9.46 -8.59
CA ARG A 170 -12.88 10.16 -8.41
C ARG A 170 -13.75 9.94 -9.63
N GLY A 171 -15.04 9.75 -9.40
CA GLY A 171 -16.03 9.58 -10.46
C GLY A 171 -17.23 10.50 -10.24
N LEU A 172 -18.09 10.60 -11.24
CA LEU A 172 -19.39 11.24 -11.10
C LEU A 172 -20.19 10.46 -10.06
N VAL A 173 -20.68 11.14 -9.02
CA VAL A 173 -21.53 10.53 -8.00
C VAL A 173 -22.97 10.93 -8.27
N LEU A 174 -23.79 9.97 -8.68
CA LEU A 174 -25.23 10.16 -8.84
C LEU A 174 -25.91 9.81 -7.51
N ARG A 175 -26.44 10.83 -6.84
CA ARG A 175 -27.17 10.69 -5.57
C ARG A 175 -28.63 11.01 -5.81
N PHE A 176 -29.49 10.08 -5.44
CA PHE A 176 -30.94 10.29 -5.47
C PHE A 176 -31.44 10.38 -4.02
N PRO A 177 -31.62 11.59 -3.48
CA PRO A 177 -32.20 11.75 -2.17
C PRO A 177 -33.69 11.38 -2.24
N PHE A 178 -34.10 10.38 -1.47
CA PHE A 178 -35.52 10.17 -1.22
C PHE A 178 -36.01 11.32 -0.31
N LYS A 179 -36.76 12.27 -0.88
CA LYS A 179 -37.55 13.21 -0.06
C LYS A 179 -38.66 12.42 0.61
N ARG A 180 -38.85 12.63 1.92
CA ARG A 180 -40.03 12.13 2.63
C ARG A 180 -41.26 12.74 1.96
N ALA A 181 -42.17 11.89 1.47
CA ALA A 181 -43.57 12.24 1.35
C ALA A 181 -44.21 12.16 2.75
#